data_AF-A0A4P6L650-F1
#
_entry.id   AF-A0A4P6L650-F1
#
_cell.length_a   1.000
_cell.length_b   1.000
_cell.length_c   1.000
_cell.angle_alpha   90.00
_cell.angle_beta   90.00
_cell.angle_gamma   90.00
#
_symmetry.space_group_name_H-M   'P 1'
#
loop_
_entity.id
_entity.type
_entity.pdbx_description
1 polymer ?
#
loop_
_entity_poly.entity_id
_entity_poly.type
_entity_poly.pdbx_seq_one_letter_code
_entity_poly.pdbx_strand_id
1 'polypeptide(L)' 'MAKKTYSVVAIRPGRRQDYSRFNQGVQVNDTGEQLHTDLLSLSVTIEAISRTDAENKVRARYPDHSIDSAATQQLG' A
#
# COMPACT_ATOMS: atom_id res chain seq x y z
N MET A 1 -8.57 -15.00 -19.11
CA MET A 1 -8.14 -13.59 -18.96
C MET A 1 -6.62 -13.56 -18.93
N ALA A 2 -5.99 -12.67 -19.67
CA ALA A 2 -4.54 -12.50 -19.61
C ALA A 2 -4.15 -11.91 -18.24
N LYS A 3 -3.03 -12.38 -17.68
CA LYS A 3 -2.47 -11.79 -16.46
C LYS A 3 -1.82 -10.45 -16.80
N LYS A 4 -1.91 -9.53 -15.87
CA LYS A 4 -1.27 -8.20 -15.91
C LYS A 4 -0.46 -8.02 -14.64
N THR A 5 0.54 -7.16 -14.70
CA THR A 5 1.33 -6.82 -13.52
C THR A 5 0.68 -5.65 -12.81
N TYR A 6 0.62 -5.69 -11.49
CA TYR A 6 0.08 -4.64 -10.65
C TYR A 6 1.09 -4.27 -9.56
N SER A 7 1.21 -2.99 -9.28
CA SER A 7 1.90 -2.42 -8.13
C SER A 7 0.85 -2.07 -7.08
N VAL A 8 0.74 -2.91 -6.05
CA VAL A 8 -0.21 -2.72 -4.94
C VAL A 8 0.54 -2.13 -3.75
N VAL A 9 0.07 -1.01 -3.20
CA VAL A 9 0.67 -0.44 -1.99
C VAL A 9 -0.06 -0.93 -0.75
N ALA A 10 0.72 -1.59 0.12
CA ALA A 10 0.27 -2.15 1.38
C ALA A 10 0.82 -1.29 2.53
N ILE A 11 -0.10 -0.65 3.25
CA ILE A 11 0.14 0.19 4.42
C ILE A 11 0.39 -0.72 5.62
N ARG A 12 1.45 -0.44 6.38
CA ARG A 12 1.83 -1.23 7.54
C ARG A 12 0.77 -1.17 8.65
N PRO A 13 0.66 -2.21 9.50
CA PRO A 13 -0.30 -2.24 10.61
C PRO A 13 -0.11 -1.03 11.53
N GLY A 14 -1.20 -0.42 11.98
CA GLY A 14 -1.16 0.75 12.86
C GLY A 14 -0.71 2.07 12.22
N ARG A 15 -0.17 2.05 10.99
CA ARG A 15 0.37 3.24 10.31
C ARG A 15 -0.63 3.93 9.38
N ARG A 16 -1.90 3.52 9.38
CA ARG A 16 -2.90 4.06 8.43
C ARG A 16 -3.17 5.54 8.61
N GLN A 17 -3.22 6.01 9.85
CA GLN A 17 -3.40 7.43 10.15
C GLN A 17 -2.16 8.23 9.72
N ASP A 18 -0.97 7.77 10.09
CA ASP A 18 0.30 8.39 9.70
C ASP A 18 0.45 8.46 8.17
N TYR A 19 0.13 7.39 7.45
CA TYR A 19 0.12 7.34 5.99
C TYR A 19 -0.83 8.38 5.38
N SER A 20 -2.04 8.52 5.94
CA SER A 20 -2.99 9.53 5.47
C SER A 20 -2.48 10.95 5.70
N ARG A 21 -1.86 11.21 6.86
CA ARG A 21 -1.27 12.53 7.18
C ARG A 21 -0.06 12.82 6.30
N PHE A 22 0.79 11.82 6.06
CA PHE A 22 1.93 11.93 5.14
C PHE A 22 1.47 12.31 3.73
N ASN A 23 0.41 11.69 3.21
CA ASN A 23 -0.18 12.05 1.92
C ASN A 23 -0.80 13.46 1.89
N GLN A 24 -1.06 14.07 3.05
CA GLN A 24 -1.49 15.47 3.19
C GLN A 24 -0.32 16.44 3.37
N GLY A 25 0.93 15.97 3.31
CA GLY A 25 2.15 16.76 3.45
C GLY A 25 2.72 16.84 4.88
N VAL A 26 2.17 16.08 5.82
CA VAL A 26 2.70 16.02 7.20
C VAL A 26 3.97 15.17 7.24
N GLN A 27 5.07 15.76 7.66
CA GLN A 27 6.38 15.08 7.71
C GLN A 27 6.71 14.48 9.08
N VAL A 28 6.00 14.85 10.14
CA VAL A 28 6.27 14.40 11.52
C VAL A 28 4.94 14.11 12.21
N ASN A 29 4.82 12.98 12.92
CA ASN A 29 3.61 12.64 13.65
C ASN A 29 3.57 13.27 15.07
N ASP A 30 2.49 13.00 15.80
CA ASP A 30 2.26 13.56 17.15
C ASP A 30 3.30 13.07 18.19
N THR A 31 4.03 11.99 17.89
CA THR A 31 5.11 11.46 18.74
C THR A 31 6.50 12.01 18.39
N GLY A 32 6.59 12.90 17.39
CA GLY A 32 7.88 13.43 16.91
C GLY A 32 8.63 12.51 15.95
N GLU A 33 8.01 11.43 15.46
CA GLU A 33 8.61 10.52 14.48
C GLU A 33 8.50 11.12 13.08
N GLN A 34 9.62 11.12 12.35
CA GLN A 34 9.61 11.50 10.94
C GLN A 34 8.89 10.45 10.10
N LEU A 35 7.90 10.90 9.34
CA LEU A 35 7.08 10.09 8.47
C LEU A 35 7.77 9.92 7.12
N HIS A 36 8.06 8.66 6.77
CA HIS A 36 8.67 8.26 5.51
C HIS A 36 7.86 7.15 4.86
N THR A 37 7.78 7.14 3.52
CA THR A 37 6.90 6.20 2.79
C THR A 37 7.23 4.73 3.06
N ASP A 38 8.50 4.40 3.26
CA ASP A 38 9.03 3.07 3.57
C ASP A 38 8.68 2.57 5.00
N LEU A 39 8.56 3.50 5.94
CA LEU A 39 8.05 3.24 7.29
C LEU A 39 6.53 3.04 7.30
N LEU A 40 5.82 3.69 6.38
CA LEU A 40 4.36 3.70 6.38
C LEU A 40 3.75 2.62 5.51
N SER A 41 4.42 2.26 4.43
CA SER A 41 3.89 1.36 3.41
C SER A 41 5.01 0.60 2.69
N LEU A 42 4.63 -0.44 1.95
CA LEU A 42 5.48 -1.07 0.96
C LEU A 42 4.73 -1.21 -0.36
N SER A 43 5.46 -1.15 -1.47
CA SER A 43 4.91 -1.46 -2.79
C SER A 43 5.19 -2.91 -3.15
N VAL A 44 4.15 -3.66 -3.50
CA VAL A 44 4.22 -5.07 -3.87
C VAL A 44 3.84 -5.21 -5.34
N THR A 45 4.81 -5.64 -6.15
CA THR A 45 4.56 -5.97 -7.55
C THR A 45 4.07 -7.42 -7.66
N ILE A 46 2.94 -7.64 -8.33
CA ILE A 46 2.33 -8.97 -8.46
C ILE A 46 1.58 -9.14 -9.78
N GLU A 47 1.61 -10.35 -10.32
CA GLU A 47 0.78 -10.73 -11.46
C GLU A 47 -0.62 -11.17 -11.02
N ALA A 48 -1.63 -10.56 -11.64
CA ALA A 48 -3.03 -10.84 -11.36
C ALA A 48 -3.89 -10.74 -12.61
N ILE A 49 -5.06 -11.37 -12.57
CA ILE A 49 -6.03 -11.28 -13.66
C ILE A 49 -6.87 -9.99 -13.59
N SER A 50 -6.87 -9.32 -12.43
CA SER A 50 -7.56 -8.05 -12.19
C SER A 50 -6.93 -7.32 -11.01
N ARG A 51 -7.27 -6.02 -10.84
CA ARG A 51 -6.86 -5.23 -9.66
C ARG A 51 -7.31 -5.88 -8.36
N THR A 52 -8.57 -6.31 -8.28
CA THR A 52 -9.11 -6.97 -7.09
C THR A 52 -8.38 -8.28 -6.76
N ASP A 53 -8.03 -9.07 -7.78
CA ASP A 53 -7.21 -10.28 -7.59
C ASP A 53 -5.80 -9.91 -7.07
N ALA A 54 -5.18 -8.86 -7.60
CA ALA A 54 -3.89 -8.37 -7.11
C ALA A 54 -3.97 -7.96 -5.64
N GLU A 55 -4.95 -7.14 -5.28
CA GLU A 55 -5.15 -6.71 -3.89
C GLU A 55 -5.41 -7.90 -2.96
N ASN A 56 -6.23 -8.88 -3.38
CA ASN A 56 -6.53 -10.05 -2.58
C ASN A 56 -5.29 -10.93 -2.35
N LYS A 57 -4.45 -11.11 -3.37
CA LYS A 57 -3.17 -11.82 -3.21
C LYS A 57 -2.24 -11.11 -2.25
N VAL A 58 -2.18 -9.77 -2.31
CA VAL A 58 -1.38 -8.98 -1.37
C VAL A 58 -1.96 -9.03 0.04
N ARG A 59 -3.28 -8.95 0.21
CA ARG A 59 -3.94 -9.17 1.52
C ARG A 59 -3.65 -10.56 2.08
N ALA A 60 -3.66 -11.60 1.25
CA ALA A 60 -3.33 -12.95 1.69
C ALA A 60 -1.87 -13.08 2.15
N ARG A 61 -0.95 -12.34 1.53
CA ARG A 61 0.48 -12.32 1.90
C ARG A 61 0.78 -11.41 3.10
N TYR A 62 0.01 -10.34 3.27
CA TYR A 62 0.16 -9.32 4.29
C TYR A 62 -1.20 -9.05 4.98
N PRO A 63 -1.71 -10.00 5.77
CA PRO A 63 -3.08 -9.94 6.31
C PRO A 63 -3.32 -8.77 7.27
N ASP A 64 -2.28 -8.35 8.00
CA ASP A 64 -2.36 -7.24 8.94
C ASP A 64 -2.21 -5.86 8.26
N HIS A 65 -1.87 -5.84 6.98
CA HIS A 65 -1.65 -4.61 6.23
C HIS A 65 -2.96 -4.10 5.63
N SER A 66 -3.11 -2.78 5.60
CA SER A 66 -4.20 -2.14 4.88
C SER A 66 -3.78 -1.87 3.44
N ILE A 67 -4.60 -2.20 2.46
CA ILE A 67 -4.30 -1.89 1.06
C ILE A 67 -4.77 -0.48 0.72
N ASP A 68 -3.90 0.32 0.11
CA ASP A 68 -4.29 1.54 -0.59
C ASP A 68 -4.74 1.18 -2.00
N SER A 69 -6.03 0.96 -2.16
CA SER A 69 -6.61 0.70 -3.47
C SER A 69 -6.32 1.86 -4.40
N ALA A 70 -6.46 3.14 -4.00
CA ALA A 70 -6.31 4.29 -4.88
C ALA A 70 -4.89 4.42 -5.45
N ALA A 71 -3.88 4.13 -4.63
CA ALA A 71 -2.48 4.13 -5.06
C ALA A 71 -2.05 2.83 -5.79
N THR A 72 -2.90 1.80 -5.82
CA THR A 72 -2.64 0.58 -6.60
C THR A 72 -2.73 0.85 -8.10
N GLN A 73 -1.68 0.49 -8.84
CA GLN A 73 -1.55 0.77 -10.27
C GLN A 73 -1.32 -0.52 -11.07
N GLN A 74 -1.79 -0.55 -12.32
CA GLN A 74 -1.41 -1.58 -13.29
C GLN A 74 -0.08 -1.17 -13.93
N LEU A 75 0.89 -2.07 -13.95
CA LEU A 75 2.16 -1.92 -14.64
C LEU A 75 2.06 -2.69 -15.97
N GLY A 76 1.96 -1.96 -17.08
CA GLY A 76 1.79 -2.52 -18.44
C GLY A 76 0.33 -2.68 -18.84
#